data_AF-A0A356EJA4-F1
#
_entry.id   AF-A0A356EJA4-F1
#
_cell.length_a   1.000
_cell.length_b   1.000
_cell.length_c   1.000
_cell.angle_alpha   90.00
_cell.angle_beta   90.00
_cell.angle_gamma   90.00
#
_symmetry.space_group_name_H-M   'P 1'
#
loop_
_entity.id
_entity.type
_entity.pdbx_description
1 polymer ?
#
loop_
_entity_poly.entity_id
_entity_poly.type
_entity_poly.pdbx_seq_one_letter_code
_entity_poly.pdbx_strand_id
1 'polypeptide(L)' 'MTGNNGHVMVWDVASGTRLKTITVSGDVDAIAYSPAGDFVAVAIGLDIDIWSTTTWQKERTLRVKGAVE' A
#
# COMPACT_ATOMS: atom_id res chain seq x y z
N MET A 1 -3.04 -15.25 -17.40
CA MET A 1 -2.39 -14.59 -16.25
C MET A 1 -3.48 -14.20 -15.27
N THR A 2 -3.80 -15.04 -14.29
CA THR A 2 -4.58 -14.59 -13.13
C THR A 2 -3.58 -13.89 -12.22
N GLY A 3 -3.42 -12.57 -12.39
CA GLY A 3 -2.59 -11.79 -11.48
C GLY A 3 -3.21 -11.87 -10.09
N ASN A 4 -2.49 -12.43 -9.12
CA ASN A 4 -2.90 -12.31 -7.73
C ASN A 4 -2.81 -10.84 -7.35
N ASN A 5 -3.96 -10.26 -6.97
CA ASN A 5 -4.01 -8.91 -6.42
C ASN A 5 -4.01 -9.03 -4.90
N GLY A 6 -3.15 -8.25 -4.24
CA GLY A 6 -3.16 -8.10 -2.79
C GLY A 6 -4.25 -7.14 -2.33
N HIS A 7 -4.63 -7.28 -1.07
CA HIS A 7 -5.57 -6.37 -0.41
C HIS A 7 -4.96 -5.83 0.89
N VAL A 8 -5.02 -4.51 1.05
CA VAL A 8 -4.71 -3.83 2.31
C VAL A 8 -6.03 -3.33 2.91
N MET A 9 -6.29 -3.66 4.17
CA MET A 9 -7.49 -3.22 4.86
C MET A 9 -7.16 -2.16 5.91
N VAL A 10 -7.93 -1.08 5.89
CA VAL A 10 -7.85 0.00 6.86
C VAL A 10 -9.01 -0.14 7.82
N TRP A 11 -8.71 -0.10 9.12
CA TRP A 11 -9.69 -0.28 10.19
C TRP A 11 -9.67 0.92 11.14
N ASP A 12 -10.84 1.29 11.62
CA ASP A 12 -10.96 2.09 12.83
C ASP A 12 -10.83 1.15 14.03
N VAL A 13 -9.77 1.32 14.81
CA VAL A 13 -9.44 0.40 15.91
C VAL A 13 -10.42 0.55 17.08
N ALA A 14 -10.94 1.75 17.32
CA ALA A 14 -11.84 2.02 18.44
C ALA A 14 -13.19 1.33 18.28
N SER A 15 -13.74 1.34 17.07
CA SER A 15 -15.03 0.72 16.73
C SER A 15 -14.89 -0.69 16.15
N GLY A 16 -13.70 -1.10 15.74
CA GLY A 16 -13.48 -2.37 15.04
C GLY A 16 -14.10 -2.41 13.64
N THR A 17 -14.37 -1.25 13.04
CA THR A 17 -15.02 -1.16 11.74
C THR A 17 -13.99 -1.02 10.62
N ARG A 18 -14.23 -1.69 9.49
CA ARG A 18 -13.38 -1.54 8.30
C ARG A 18 -13.73 -0.25 7.58
N LEU A 19 -12.79 0.68 7.53
CA LEU A 19 -12.93 1.97 6.84
C LEU A 19 -12.73 1.83 5.33
N LYS A 20 -11.74 1.02 4.92
CA LYS A 20 -11.36 0.91 3.51
C LYS A 20 -10.76 -0.46 3.20
N THR A 21 -10.96 -0.90 1.96
CA THR A 21 -10.14 -1.94 1.33
C THR A 21 -9.44 -1.31 0.14
N ILE A 22 -8.13 -1.45 0.09
CA ILE A 22 -7.26 -1.01 -0.99
C ILE A 22 -6.81 -2.25 -1.75
N THR A 23 -6.98 -2.23 -3.07
CA THR A 23 -6.49 -3.29 -3.95
C THR A 23 -5.16 -2.85 -4.54
N VAL A 24 -4.14 -3.70 -4.39
CA VAL A 24 -2.82 -3.50 -4.98
C VAL A 24 -2.56 -4.56 -6.06
N SER A 25 -1.65 -4.27 -6.97
CA SER A 25 -1.42 -5.07 -8.18
C SER A 25 -0.56 -6.33 -7.97
N GLY A 26 -0.26 -6.69 -6.73
CA GLY A 26 0.57 -7.85 -6.38
C GLY A 26 0.45 -8.21 -4.90
N ASP A 27 1.19 -9.24 -4.49
CA ASP A 27 1.26 -9.65 -3.09
C ASP A 27 1.89 -8.56 -2.22
N VAL A 28 1.33 -8.35 -1.03
CA VAL A 28 1.82 -7.32 -0.10
C VAL A 28 2.90 -7.91 0.78
N ASP A 29 4.13 -7.43 0.61
CA ASP A 29 5.29 -7.92 1.37
C ASP A 29 5.45 -7.18 2.71
N ALA A 30 5.15 -5.87 2.72
CA ALA A 30 5.28 -5.03 3.90
C ALA A 30 4.41 -3.76 3.80
N ILE A 31 4.08 -3.19 4.96
CA ILE A 31 3.32 -1.94 5.08
C ILE A 31 3.98 -1.06 6.16
N ALA A 32 4.14 0.24 5.88
CA ALA A 32 4.62 1.21 6.85
C ALA A 32 3.92 2.56 6.70
N TYR A 33 3.59 3.21 7.83
CA TYR A 33 3.13 4.60 7.83
C TYR A 33 4.32 5.56 7.74
N SER A 34 4.11 6.72 7.11
CA SER A 34 5.04 7.83 7.26
C SER A 34 5.05 8.32 8.71
N PRO A 35 6.15 8.90 9.22
CA PRO A 35 6.22 9.39 10.60
C PRO A 35 5.15 10.43 10.95
N ALA A 36 4.73 11.24 9.98
CA ALA A 36 3.66 12.21 10.13
C ALA A 36 2.25 11.59 10.01
N GLY A 37 2.13 10.36 9.49
CA GLY A 37 0.87 9.65 9.31
C GLY A 37 0.10 10.00 8.02
N ASP A 38 0.60 10.93 7.21
CA ASP A 38 -0.08 11.38 5.97
C ASP A 38 -0.04 10.34 4.85
N PHE A 39 0.89 9.38 4.92
CA PHE A 39 1.10 8.37 3.89
C PHE A 39 1.25 6.97 4.45
N VAL A 40 0.89 5.99 3.63
CA VAL A 40 1.23 4.58 3.80
C VAL A 40 2.04 4.13 2.59
N ALA A 41 3.17 3.49 2.87
CA ALA A 41 3.96 2.75 1.89
C ALA A 41 3.54 1.28 1.93
N VAL A 42 3.25 0.72 0.76
CA VAL A 42 2.93 -0.70 0.57
C VAL A 42 3.96 -1.29 -0.37
N ALA A 43 4.79 -2.21 0.13
CA ALA A 43 5.73 -2.94 -0.70
C ALA A 43 5.00 -4.07 -1.45
N ILE A 44 5.18 -4.11 -2.76
CA ILE A 44 4.59 -5.06 -3.70
C ILE A 44 5.67 -5.54 -4.68
N GLY A 45 6.38 -6.61 -4.33
CA GLY A 45 7.51 -7.11 -5.10
C GLY A 45 8.65 -6.09 -5.15
N LEU A 46 8.96 -5.59 -6.35
CA LEU A 46 10.01 -4.58 -6.58
C LEU A 46 9.51 -3.13 -6.56
N ASP A 47 8.19 -2.97 -6.41
CA ASP A 47 7.52 -1.68 -6.39
C ASP A 47 7.06 -1.35 -4.96
N ILE A 48 6.96 -0.06 -4.66
CA ILE A 48 6.39 0.47 -3.43
C ILE A 48 5.32 1.47 -3.83
N ASP A 49 4.06 1.14 -3.55
CA ASP A 49 2.96 2.08 -3.74
C ASP A 49 2.84 3.00 -2.52
N ILE A 50 2.71 4.30 -2.77
CA ILE A 50 2.50 5.34 -1.76
C ILE A 50 1.05 5.83 -1.84
N TRP A 51 0.36 5.73 -0.71
CA TRP A 51 -1.07 6.04 -0.58
C TRP A 51 -1.27 7.17 0.43
N SER A 52 -2.14 8.12 0.11
CA SER A 52 -2.62 9.14 1.06
C SER A 52 -3.53 8.50 2.11
N THR A 53 -3.33 8.80 3.39
CA THR A 53 -4.20 8.29 4.48
C THR A 53 -5.48 9.10 4.65
N THR A 54 -5.53 10.32 4.11
CA THR A 54 -6.74 11.16 4.12
C THR A 54 -7.71 10.74 3.04
N THR A 55 -7.22 10.54 1.81
CA THR A 55 -8.07 10.26 0.64
C THR A 55 -8.10 8.79 0.24
N TRP A 56 -7.17 7.99 0.76
CA TRP A 56 -6.95 6.60 0.36
C TRP A 56 -6.83 6.42 -1.16
N GLN A 57 -6.19 7.40 -1.81
CA GLN A 57 -5.81 7.36 -3.21
C GLN A 57 -4.33 7.06 -3.32
N LYS A 58 -3.96 6.28 -4.36
CA LYS A 58 -2.57 6.07 -4.71
C LYS A 58 -2.02 7.37 -5.30
N GLU A 59 -1.00 7.92 -4.65
CA GLU A 59 -0.35 9.13 -5.15
C GLU A 59 0.80 8.80 -6.08
N ARG A 60 1.63 7.82 -5.72
CA ARG A 60 2.82 7.45 -6.48
C ARG A 60 3.17 5.97 -6.34
N THR A 61 3.93 5.46 -7.30
CA THR A 61 4.63 4.18 -7.21
C THR A 61 6.13 4.46 -7.31
N LEU A 62 6.88 4.02 -6.31
CA LEU A 62 8.34 4.06 -6.31
C LEU A 62 8.83 2.69 -6.78
N ARG A 63 9.71 2.67 -7.78
CA ARG A 63 10.37 1.44 -8.21
C ARG A 63 11.73 1.36 -7.56
N VAL A 64 12.03 0.26 -6.90
CA VAL A 64 13.39 0.02 -6.41
C VAL A 64 14.26 -0.29 -7.64
N LYS A 65 14.93 0.74 -8.19
CA LYS A 65 15.90 0.55 -9.28
C LYS A 65 17.12 -0.16 -8.70
N GLY A 66 17.22 -1.46 -8.96
CA GLY A 66 18.28 -2.31 -8.42
C GLY A 66 18.35 -3.70 -9.07
N ALA A 67 18.25 -3.77 -10.39
CA ALA A 67 18.83 -4.86 -11.18
C ALA A 67 19.64 -4.18 -12.29
N VAL A 68 20.96 -4.31 -12.15
CA VAL A 68 22.05 -3.83 -13.01
C VAL A 68 21.77 -3.87 -14.52
N GLU A 69 22.29 -2.86 -15.25
CA GLU A 69 22.84 -3.08 -16.60
C GLU A 69 24.19 -3.80 -16.49
#